data_AF-A0AAD0WLF6-F1
#
_entry.id   AF-A0AAD0WLF6-F1
#
_cell.length_a   1.000
_cell.length_b   1.000
_cell.length_c   1.000
_cell.angle_alpha   90.00
_cell.angle_beta   90.00
_cell.angle_gamma   90.00
#
_symmetry.space_group_name_H-M   'P 1'
#
loop_
_entity.id
_entity.type
_entity.pdbx_description
1 polymer ?
#
loop_
_entity_poly.entity_id
_entity_poly.type
_entity_poly.pdbx_seq_one_letter_code
_entity_poly.pdbx_strand_id
1 'polypeptide(L)'
;MEKLSTARQIIEHTDFAEFPETVTHARLCAAFARLDGRSIPKALRAFAQARVERVKNADLKRSLREMSKSMFPEGDISRIKGCISRMESFVARELGVRK
;
A
#
# COMPACT_ATOMS: atom_id res chain seq x y z
N MET A 1 15.73 -13.31 6.24
CA MET A 1 14.29 -13.28 6.60
C MET A 1 14.13 -12.29 7.74
N GLU A 2 13.63 -11.07 7.45
CA GLU A 2 13.26 -10.14 8.53
C GLU A 2 12.14 -10.79 9.36
N LYS A 3 12.28 -10.83 10.68
CA LYS A 3 11.18 -11.20 11.58
C LYS A 3 10.08 -10.15 11.40
N LEU A 4 9.01 -10.52 10.71
CA LEU A 4 7.77 -9.73 10.69
C LEU A 4 7.32 -9.60 12.15
N SER A 5 7.05 -8.37 12.60
CA SER A 5 6.48 -8.18 13.93
C SER A 5 5.13 -8.90 14.02
N THR A 6 4.77 -9.42 15.19
CA THR A 6 3.47 -10.06 15.43
C THR A 6 2.30 -9.16 14.96
N ALA A 7 2.47 -7.85 15.07
CA ALA A 7 1.53 -6.85 14.55
C ALA A 7 1.35 -6.91 13.03
N ARG A 8 2.45 -7.08 12.27
CA ARG A 8 2.40 -7.18 10.80
C ARG A 8 1.76 -8.49 10.34
N GLN A 9 1.99 -9.60 11.06
CA GLN A 9 1.30 -10.86 10.81
C GLN A 9 -0.20 -10.76 11.06
N ILE A 10 -0.62 -10.07 12.13
CA ILE A 10 -2.05 -9.85 12.41
C ILE A 10 -2.71 -8.99 11.32
N ILE A 11 -2.03 -7.95 10.83
CA ILE A 11 -2.51 -7.12 9.71
C ILE A 11 -2.59 -7.92 8.40
N GLU A 12 -1.62 -8.81 8.15
CA GLU A 12 -1.60 -9.71 6.99
C GLU A 12 -2.69 -10.80 7.06
N HIS A 13 -3.23 -11.11 8.23
CA HIS A 13 -4.30 -12.10 8.44
C HIS A 13 -5.69 -11.48 8.73
N THR A 14 -5.84 -10.16 8.65
CA THR A 14 -7.13 -9.45 8.78
C THR A 14 -7.56 -8.80 7.46
N ASP A 15 -8.73 -8.14 7.45
CA ASP A 15 -9.28 -7.38 6.32
C ASP A 15 -8.36 -6.24 5.79
N PHE A 16 -7.21 -6.05 6.42
CA PHE A 16 -6.20 -5.07 6.07
C PHE A 16 -5.03 -5.63 5.24
N ALA A 17 -5.01 -6.94 4.96
CA ALA A 17 -3.97 -7.59 4.16
C ALA A 17 -3.81 -6.99 2.75
N GLU A 18 -4.89 -6.41 2.21
CA GLU A 18 -4.91 -5.78 0.89
C GLU A 18 -3.99 -4.53 0.82
N PHE A 19 -3.73 -3.86 1.95
CA PHE A 19 -2.89 -2.67 2.02
C PHE A 19 -1.39 -2.97 1.76
N PRO A 20 -0.71 -3.84 2.53
CA PRO A 20 0.70 -4.17 2.29
C PRO A 20 0.93 -4.83 0.93
N GLU A 21 -0.01 -5.65 0.47
CA GLU A 21 0.02 -6.25 -0.87
C GLU A 21 -0.02 -5.16 -1.96
N THR A 22 -0.94 -4.19 -1.83
CA THR A 22 -1.07 -3.08 -2.78
C THR A 22 0.18 -2.20 -2.82
N VAL A 23 0.81 -1.92 -1.69
CA VAL A 23 2.06 -1.15 -1.63
C VAL A 23 3.19 -1.91 -2.32
N THR A 24 3.28 -3.23 -2.12
CA THR A 24 4.30 -4.08 -2.76
C THR A 24 4.13 -4.07 -4.28
N HIS A 25 2.91 -4.28 -4.77
CA HIS A 25 2.61 -4.23 -6.19
C HIS A 25 2.87 -2.86 -6.82
N ALA A 26 2.52 -1.77 -6.12
CA ALA A 26 2.79 -0.42 -6.60
C ALA A 26 4.30 -0.15 -6.74
N ARG A 27 5.12 -0.61 -5.78
CA ARG A 27 6.58 -0.50 -5.85
C ARG A 27 7.18 -1.32 -6.98
N LEU A 28 6.70 -2.54 -7.19
CA LEU A 28 7.12 -3.37 -8.32
C LEU A 28 6.78 -2.69 -9.65
N CYS A 29 5.56 -2.14 -9.77
CA CYS A 29 5.16 -1.38 -10.95
C CYS A 29 6.09 -0.18 -11.22
N ALA A 30 6.43 0.57 -10.18
CA ALA A 30 7.38 1.69 -10.29
C ALA A 30 8.79 1.22 -10.70
N ALA A 31 9.27 0.10 -10.15
CA ALA A 31 10.56 -0.47 -10.52
C ALA A 31 10.60 -0.92 -11.99
N PHE A 32 9.56 -1.61 -12.47
CA PHE A 32 9.45 -2.00 -13.87
C PHE A 32 9.33 -0.80 -14.79
N ALA A 33 8.52 0.21 -14.44
CA ALA A 33 8.42 1.44 -15.24
C ALA A 33 9.78 2.14 -15.37
N ARG A 34 10.58 2.16 -14.29
CA ARG A 34 11.93 2.71 -14.31
C ARG A 34 12.89 1.91 -15.20
N LEU A 35 12.84 0.58 -15.16
CA LEU A 35 13.66 -0.28 -16.01
C LEU A 35 13.29 -0.16 -17.50
N ASP A 36 12.00 -0.03 -17.79
CA ASP A 36 11.48 0.10 -19.15
C ASP A 36 11.59 1.52 -19.72
N GLY A 37 12.12 2.49 -18.96
CA GLY A 37 12.15 3.91 -19.35
C GLY A 37 10.77 4.56 -19.50
N ARG A 38 9.73 3.96 -18.92
CA ARG A 38 8.35 4.46 -18.97
C ARG A 38 8.12 5.51 -17.87
N SER A 39 7.15 6.40 -18.10
CA SER A 39 6.73 7.37 -17.09
C SER A 39 6.14 6.65 -15.86
N ILE A 40 6.86 6.70 -14.74
CA ILE A 40 6.44 6.12 -13.45
C ILE A 40 5.06 6.66 -13.02
N PRO A 41 4.77 7.97 -13.10
CA PRO A 41 3.43 8.48 -12.76
C PRO A 41 2.32 7.88 -13.62
N LYS A 42 2.55 7.68 -14.92
CA LYS A 42 1.56 7.08 -15.83
C LYS A 42 1.33 5.60 -15.50
N ALA A 43 2.41 4.86 -15.23
CA ALA A 43 2.34 3.45 -14.84
C ALA A 43 1.60 3.27 -13.51
N LEU A 44 1.88 4.11 -12.52
CA LEU A 44 1.23 4.07 -11.21
C LEU A 44 -0.26 4.43 -11.28
N ARG A 45 -0.65 5.41 -12.11
CA ARG A 45 -2.06 5.73 -12.34
C ARG A 45 -2.82 4.56 -12.98
N ALA A 46 -2.21 3.91 -13.99
CA ALA A 46 -2.79 2.73 -14.62
C ALA A 46 -2.89 1.55 -13.63
N PHE A 47 -1.87 1.33 -12.81
CA PHE A 47 -1.91 0.35 -11.73
C PHE A 47 -3.05 0.65 -10.75
N ALA A 48 -3.21 1.91 -10.35
CA ALA A 48 -4.28 2.32 -9.44
C ALA A 48 -5.65 1.95 -9.99
N GLN A 49 -5.92 2.27 -11.26
CA GLN A 49 -7.19 1.94 -11.93
C GLN A 49 -7.45 0.42 -11.93
N ALA A 50 -6.44 -0.38 -12.31
CA ALA A 50 -6.58 -1.83 -12.33
C ALA A 50 -6.75 -2.44 -10.93
N ARG A 51 -6.14 -1.84 -9.91
CA ARG A 51 -6.18 -2.35 -8.53
C ARG A 51 -7.49 -1.99 -7.81
N VAL A 52 -8.10 -0.83 -8.09
CA VAL A 52 -9.41 -0.43 -7.52
C VAL A 52 -10.48 -1.50 -7.71
N GLU A 53 -10.51 -2.12 -8.89
CA GLU A 53 -11.50 -3.15 -9.25
C GLU A 53 -11.32 -4.47 -8.48
N ARG A 54 -10.13 -4.70 -7.91
CA ARG A 54 -9.76 -5.97 -7.26
C ARG A 54 -9.76 -5.90 -5.74
N VAL A 55 -9.54 -4.73 -5.18
CA VAL A 55 -9.57 -4.47 -3.74
C VAL A 55 -11.01 -4.57 -3.23
N LYS A 56 -11.24 -5.05 -2.01
CA LYS A 56 -12.56 -5.06 -1.37
C LYS A 56 -12.71 -3.93 -0.36
N ASN A 57 -11.63 -3.56 0.32
CA ASN A 57 -11.63 -2.54 1.34
C ASN A 57 -12.02 -1.15 0.77
N ALA A 58 -13.02 -0.51 1.37
CA ALA A 58 -13.59 0.75 0.90
C ALA A 58 -12.59 1.93 1.00
N ASP A 59 -11.82 2.00 2.08
CA ASP A 59 -10.83 3.07 2.29
C ASP A 59 -9.64 2.94 1.32
N LEU A 60 -9.23 1.70 1.05
CA LEU A 60 -8.19 1.42 0.05
C LEU A 60 -8.69 1.71 -1.36
N LYS A 61 -9.94 1.34 -1.69
CA LYS A 61 -10.57 1.73 -2.97
C LYS A 61 -10.58 3.24 -3.16
N ARG A 62 -10.98 4.00 -2.13
CA ARG A 62 -10.98 5.47 -2.18
C ARG A 62 -9.58 6.01 -2.45
N SER A 63 -8.59 5.55 -1.68
CA SER A 63 -7.19 5.96 -1.82
C SER A 63 -6.65 5.67 -3.22
N LEU A 64 -6.97 4.51 -3.80
CA LEU A 64 -6.55 4.14 -5.14
C LEU A 64 -7.28 4.94 -6.23
N ARG A 65 -8.57 5.26 -6.04
CA ARG A 65 -9.30 6.16 -6.96
C ARG A 65 -8.68 7.56 -6.98
N GLU A 66 -8.30 8.09 -5.83
CA GLU A 66 -7.60 9.37 -5.73
C GLU A 66 -6.22 9.29 -6.42
N MET A 67 -5.44 8.23 -6.15
CA MET A 67 -4.14 7.99 -6.79
C MET A 67 -4.24 7.90 -8.32
N SER A 68 -5.31 7.32 -8.86
CA SER A 68 -5.51 7.18 -10.31
C SER A 68 -5.61 8.53 -11.04
N LYS A 69 -6.00 9.60 -10.33
CA LYS A 69 -6.19 10.96 -10.86
C LYS A 69 -5.08 11.92 -10.42
N SER A 70 -4.18 11.47 -9.55
CA SER A 70 -3.15 12.30 -8.93
C SER A 70 -2.05 12.71 -9.92
N MET A 71 -1.57 13.93 -9.77
CA MET A 71 -0.37 14.40 -10.47
C MET A 71 0.90 13.73 -9.93
N PHE A 72 0.89 13.32 -8.66
CA PHE A 72 2.04 12.76 -7.94
C PHE A 72 1.69 11.44 -7.22
N PRO A 73 1.41 10.36 -7.96
CA PRO A 73 0.95 9.09 -7.39
C PRO A 73 1.98 8.42 -6.46
N GLU A 74 3.27 8.76 -6.56
CA GLU A 74 4.33 8.30 -5.65
C GLU A 74 4.11 8.80 -4.21
N GLY A 75 3.59 10.02 -4.07
CA GLY A 75 3.21 10.58 -2.77
C GLY A 75 2.02 9.83 -2.17
N ASP A 76 1.08 9.41 -2.99
CA ASP A 76 -0.10 8.65 -2.55
C ASP A 76 0.28 7.24 -2.07
N ILE A 77 1.24 6.56 -2.72
CA ILE A 77 1.82 5.30 -2.22
C ILE A 77 2.47 5.52 -0.85
N SER A 78 3.19 6.63 -0.68
CA SER A 78 3.83 6.96 0.59
C SER A 78 2.80 7.22 1.70
N ARG A 79 1.65 7.81 1.36
CA ARG A 79 0.51 7.99 2.27
C ARG A 79 -0.10 6.65 2.68
N ILE A 80 -0.33 5.74 1.73
CA ILE A 80 -0.84 4.39 2.01
C ILE A 80 0.14 3.64 2.94
N LYS A 81 1.45 3.74 2.68
CA LYS A 81 2.50 3.19 3.57
C LYS A 81 2.42 3.78 4.98
N GLY A 82 2.23 5.09 5.10
CA GLY A 82 2.05 5.76 6.39
C GLY A 82 0.80 5.29 7.15
N CYS A 83 -0.27 4.94 6.43
CA CYS A 83 -1.45 4.32 7.03
C CYS A 83 -1.12 2.97 7.68
N ILE A 84 -0.39 2.12 6.95
CA ILE A 84 0.08 0.81 7.45
C ILE A 84 0.93 0.99 8.70
N SER A 85 1.90 1.91 8.69
CA SER A 85 2.76 2.14 9.87
C SER A 85 1.96 2.61 11.10
N ARG A 86 0.89 3.39 10.91
CA ARG A 86 -0.02 3.79 12.00
C ARG A 86 -0.85 2.62 12.53
N MET A 87 -1.35 1.76 11.63
CA MET A 87 -2.02 0.53 12.02
C MET A 87 -1.08 -0.41 12.79
N GLU A 88 0.14 -0.61 12.31
CA GLU A 88 1.17 -1.41 13.00
C GLU A 88 1.45 -0.86 14.40
N SER A 89 1.52 0.47 14.54
CA SER A 89 1.75 1.14 15.83
C SER A 89 0.55 0.99 16.77
N PHE A 90 -0.67 1.09 16.25
CA PHE A 90 -1.89 0.88 17.01
C PHE A 90 -1.98 -0.56 17.51
N VAL A 91 -1.79 -1.55 16.62
CA VAL A 91 -1.82 -2.98 16.97
C VAL A 91 -0.72 -3.32 17.97
N ALA A 92 0.50 -2.79 17.80
CA ALA A 92 1.59 -3.00 18.76
C ALA A 92 1.25 -2.43 20.16
N ARG A 93 0.57 -1.28 20.22
CA ARG A 93 0.10 -0.68 21.47
C ARG A 93 -0.99 -1.52 22.15
N GLU A 94 -1.99 -1.97 21.39
CA GLU A 94 -3.09 -2.80 21.92
C GLU A 94 -2.60 -4.17 22.40
N LEU A 95 -1.62 -4.76 21.72
CA LEU A 95 -1.02 -6.04 22.12
C LEU A 95 -0.02 -5.92 23.29
N GLY A 96 0.17 -4.71 23.85
CA GLY A 96 1.11 -4.48 24.94
C GLY A 96 2.57 -4.70 24.56
N VAL A 97 2.88 -4.85 23.27
CA VAL A 97 4.26 -4.97 22.76
C VAL A 97 4.85 -3.57 22.71
N ARG A 98 5.18 -3.02 23.89
CA ARG A 98 6.12 -1.90 23.96
C ARG A 98 7.46 -2.42 23.41
N LYS A 99 7.99 -1.72 22.40
CA LYS A 99 9.41 -1.81 22.08
C LYS A 99 10.23 -1.37 23.28
#